data_AF-A0A1B1PRJ9-F1
#
_entry.id   AF-A0A1B1PRJ9-F1
#
_cell.length_a   1.000
_cell.length_b   1.000
_cell.length_c   1.000
_cell.angle_alpha   90.00
_cell.angle_beta   90.00
_cell.angle_gamma   90.00
#
_symmetry.space_group_name_H-M   'P 1'
#
loop_
_entity.id
_entity.type
_entity.pdbx_description
1 polymer ?
#
loop_
_entity_poly.entity_id
_entity_poly.type
_entity_poly.pdbx_seq_one_letter_code
_entity_poly.pdbx_strand_id
1 'polypeptide(L)'
;MQGADLSMAKIKGADLRFAKMQGADLSMAKMQGANLFRAELSEVSELTDAALRGASVSSVDDITISQLLPFRYDIFADSTVQLPEGVSRPEHWHPCNADDPERLDYDGFETRWRDWQRSIGQDPENPE
;
A
#
# COMPACT_ATOMS: atom_id res chain seq x y z
N MET A 1 0.80 10.38 -13.10
CA MET A 1 0.01 11.35 -12.32
C MET A 1 0.96 12.25 -11.51
N GLN A 2 2.14 12.58 -12.05
CA GLN A 2 3.13 13.37 -11.33
C GLN A 2 2.59 14.80 -11.20
N GLY A 3 2.62 15.36 -9.99
CA GLY A 3 2.05 16.68 -9.72
C GLY A 3 0.53 16.79 -9.93
N ALA A 4 -0.19 15.68 -10.03
CA ALA A 4 -1.63 15.70 -10.28
C ALA A 4 -2.39 16.06 -9.01
N ASP A 5 -3.46 16.85 -9.16
CA ASP A 5 -4.48 17.01 -8.13
C ASP A 5 -5.44 15.82 -8.19
N LEU A 6 -5.31 14.92 -7.21
CA LEU A 6 -6.18 13.77 -6.97
C LEU A 6 -6.88 13.93 -5.61
N SER A 7 -6.99 15.16 -5.12
CA SER A 7 -7.67 15.44 -3.87
C SER A 7 -9.13 14.98 -3.96
N MET A 8 -9.62 14.32 -2.90
CA MET A 8 -10.96 13.72 -2.83
C MET A 8 -11.29 12.67 -3.90
N ALA A 9 -10.30 12.21 -4.69
CA ALA A 9 -10.52 11.23 -5.74
C ALA A 9 -11.10 9.92 -5.17
N LYS A 10 -12.04 9.32 -5.89
CA LYS A 10 -12.65 8.04 -5.51
C LYS A 10 -12.03 6.92 -6.34
N ILE A 11 -10.99 6.31 -5.82
CA ILE A 11 -10.16 5.28 -6.49
C ILE A 11 -10.06 4.01 -5.62
N LYS A 12 -11.17 3.65 -4.97
CA LYS A 12 -11.31 2.41 -4.19
C LYS A 12 -11.02 1.21 -5.09
N GLY A 13 -10.15 0.31 -4.64
CA GLY A 13 -9.76 -0.89 -5.37
C GLY A 13 -8.93 -0.63 -6.64
N ALA A 14 -8.47 0.61 -6.85
CA ALA A 14 -7.77 0.95 -8.07
C ALA A 14 -6.45 0.19 -8.22
N ASP A 15 -6.17 -0.22 -9.45
CA ASP A 15 -4.86 -0.71 -9.85
C ASP A 15 -3.94 0.50 -10.09
N LEU A 16 -3.07 0.79 -9.11
CA LEU A 16 -2.07 1.86 -9.15
C LEU A 16 -0.66 1.27 -9.26
N ARG A 17 -0.54 0.06 -9.80
CA ARG A 17 0.76 -0.57 -10.00
C ARG A 17 1.62 0.31 -10.91
N PHE A 18 2.86 0.54 -10.51
CA PHE A 18 3.80 1.41 -11.23
C PHE A 18 3.34 2.87 -11.39
N ALA A 19 2.35 3.32 -10.61
CA ALA A 19 1.85 4.68 -10.71
C ALA A 19 2.92 5.68 -10.26
N LYS A 20 3.24 6.62 -11.16
CA LYS A 20 4.10 7.78 -10.87
C LYS A 20 3.25 8.90 -10.29
N MET A 21 3.29 9.05 -8.96
CA MET A 21 2.47 9.98 -8.16
C MET A 21 3.35 10.98 -7.39
N GLN A 22 4.60 11.17 -7.79
CA GLN A 22 5.50 12.12 -7.15
C GLN A 22 4.90 13.53 -7.19
N GLY A 23 4.76 14.14 -6.01
CA GLY A 23 4.18 15.47 -5.83
C GLY A 23 2.69 15.55 -6.15
N ALA A 24 1.99 14.42 -6.26
CA ALA A 24 0.54 14.44 -6.37
C ALA A 24 -0.09 14.88 -5.05
N ASP A 25 -1.19 15.62 -5.14
CA ASP A 25 -2.08 15.86 -4.01
C ASP A 25 -3.10 14.72 -3.94
N LEU A 26 -2.97 13.86 -2.93
CA LEU A 26 -3.87 12.74 -2.64
C LEU A 26 -4.70 13.03 -1.37
N SER A 27 -4.81 14.29 -0.96
CA SER A 27 -5.53 14.67 0.25
C SER A 27 -6.99 14.23 0.16
N MET A 28 -7.50 13.58 1.21
CA MET A 28 -8.85 13.02 1.27
C MET A 28 -9.17 11.97 0.17
N ALA A 29 -8.17 11.48 -0.57
CA ALA A 29 -8.39 10.47 -1.59
C ALA A 29 -8.86 9.15 -0.96
N LYS A 30 -9.86 8.53 -1.58
CA LYS A 30 -10.43 7.24 -1.17
C LYS A 30 -9.76 6.13 -1.97
N MET A 31 -8.68 5.58 -1.40
CA MET A 31 -7.80 4.55 -2.00
C MET A 31 -7.92 3.20 -1.30
N GLN A 32 -9.04 2.93 -0.63
CA GLN A 32 -9.22 1.68 0.11
C GLN A 32 -9.07 0.49 -0.84
N GLY A 33 -8.26 -0.49 -0.46
CA GLY A 33 -8.01 -1.66 -1.29
C GLY A 33 -7.23 -1.42 -2.58
N ALA A 34 -6.61 -0.25 -2.78
CA ALA A 34 -5.80 0.01 -3.97
C ALA A 34 -4.49 -0.80 -3.98
N ASN A 35 -4.00 -1.13 -5.18
CA ASN A 35 -2.73 -1.82 -5.38
C ASN A 35 -1.62 -0.82 -5.70
N LEU A 36 -0.68 -0.61 -4.78
CA LEU A 36 0.46 0.33 -4.90
C LEU A 36 1.78 -0.41 -5.21
N PHE A 37 1.76 -1.60 -5.80
CA PHE A 37 2.98 -2.32 -6.17
C PHE A 37 3.86 -1.46 -7.09
N ARG A 38 5.10 -1.19 -6.65
CA ARG A 38 6.07 -0.32 -7.33
C ARG A 38 5.54 1.08 -7.63
N ALA A 39 4.56 1.58 -6.87
CA ALA A 39 4.15 2.97 -6.95
C ALA A 39 5.28 3.88 -6.47
N GLU A 40 5.35 5.08 -7.04
CA GLU A 40 6.38 6.06 -6.73
C GLU A 40 5.73 7.32 -6.15
N LEU A 41 5.97 7.54 -4.85
CA LEU A 41 5.66 8.79 -4.15
C LEU A 41 6.96 9.57 -3.90
N SER A 42 6.82 10.86 -3.59
CA SER A 42 7.93 11.71 -3.13
C SER A 42 7.58 12.41 -1.82
N GLU A 43 8.57 13.02 -1.17
CA GLU A 43 8.40 13.78 0.08
C GLU A 43 7.37 14.91 -0.01
N VAL A 44 7.11 15.43 -1.20
CA VAL A 44 6.13 16.51 -1.47
C VAL A 44 4.75 15.99 -1.87
N SER A 45 4.48 14.68 -1.75
CA SER A 45 3.16 14.14 -2.07
C SER A 45 2.27 14.27 -0.84
N GLU A 46 1.07 14.83 -1.00
CA GLU A 46 0.17 15.11 0.13
C GLU A 46 -0.79 13.93 0.33
N LEU A 47 -0.83 13.38 1.55
CA LEU A 47 -1.68 12.24 1.92
C LEU A 47 -2.62 12.58 3.10
N THR A 48 -2.80 13.86 3.41
CA THR A 48 -3.65 14.32 4.52
C THR A 48 -5.06 13.75 4.38
N ASP A 49 -5.56 13.06 5.41
CA ASP A 49 -6.87 12.41 5.43
C ASP A 49 -7.11 11.38 4.31
N ALA A 50 -6.06 10.89 3.63
CA ALA A 50 -6.19 9.83 2.65
C ALA A 50 -6.62 8.52 3.31
N ALA A 51 -7.54 7.81 2.67
CA ALA A 51 -8.04 6.54 3.18
C ALA A 51 -7.42 5.37 2.42
N LEU A 52 -6.44 4.72 3.05
CA LEU A 52 -5.65 3.62 2.49
C LEU A 52 -6.01 2.23 3.05
N ARG A 53 -7.06 2.13 3.88
CA ARG A 53 -7.47 0.87 4.51
C ARG A 53 -7.61 -0.25 3.48
N GLY A 54 -6.90 -1.34 3.69
CA GLY A 54 -6.94 -2.48 2.78
C GLY A 54 -5.99 -2.37 1.60
N ALA A 55 -5.25 -1.28 1.39
CA ALA A 55 -4.34 -1.12 0.25
C ALA A 55 -3.09 -2.02 0.40
N SER A 56 -2.46 -2.38 -0.72
CA SER A 56 -1.23 -3.18 -0.73
C SER A 56 -0.03 -2.39 -1.21
N VAL A 57 1.13 -2.62 -0.60
CA VAL A 57 2.41 -1.99 -0.94
C VAL A 57 3.49 -3.07 -1.04
N SER A 58 4.21 -3.09 -2.16
CA SER A 58 5.35 -3.99 -2.37
C SER A 58 6.29 -3.39 -3.39
N SER A 59 7.59 -3.67 -3.23
CA SER A 59 8.68 -3.25 -4.10
C SER A 59 8.75 -1.72 -4.29
N VAL A 60 8.52 -0.98 -3.21
CA VAL A 60 8.62 0.49 -3.18
C VAL A 60 9.96 0.92 -2.56
N ASP A 61 10.36 2.17 -2.82
CA ASP A 61 11.57 2.74 -2.24
C ASP A 61 11.34 3.29 -0.81
N ASP A 62 12.44 3.66 -0.16
CA ASP A 62 12.45 4.19 1.21
C ASP A 62 11.62 5.49 1.34
N ILE A 63 11.59 6.30 0.28
CA ILE A 63 10.82 7.54 0.25
C ILE A 63 9.32 7.21 0.29
N THR A 64 8.87 6.33 -0.60
CA THR A 64 7.47 5.93 -0.70
C THR A 64 6.99 5.28 0.58
N ILE A 65 7.76 4.35 1.15
CA ILE A 65 7.35 3.73 2.42
C ILE A 65 7.34 4.74 3.55
N SER A 66 8.27 5.69 3.61
CA SER A 66 8.28 6.73 4.65
C SER A 66 7.00 7.59 4.62
N GLN A 67 6.46 7.89 3.45
CA GLN A 67 5.17 8.58 3.30
C GLN A 67 3.99 7.70 3.74
N LEU A 68 4.08 6.39 3.56
CA LEU A 68 3.02 5.44 3.91
C LEU A 68 3.11 4.90 5.34
N LEU A 69 4.21 5.17 6.06
CA LEU A 69 4.41 4.73 7.44
C LEU A 69 3.25 5.09 8.39
N PRO A 70 2.65 6.30 8.34
CA PRO A 70 1.48 6.61 9.17
C PRO A 70 0.32 5.63 8.99
N PHE A 71 0.20 5.00 7.83
CA PHE A 71 -0.86 4.05 7.46
C PHE A 71 -0.43 2.59 7.58
N ARG A 72 0.74 2.27 8.15
CA ARG A 72 1.29 0.90 8.18
C ARG A 72 0.35 -0.17 8.74
N TYR A 73 -0.58 0.20 9.62
CA TYR A 73 -1.58 -0.71 10.18
C TYR A 73 -2.82 -0.90 9.29
N ASP A 74 -3.05 0.05 8.38
CA ASP A 74 -4.16 0.06 7.43
C ASP A 74 -3.78 -0.47 6.05
N ILE A 75 -2.49 -0.75 5.82
CA ILE A 75 -1.97 -1.29 4.56
C ILE A 75 -1.33 -2.67 4.78
N PHE A 76 -1.30 -3.47 3.72
CA PHE A 76 -0.60 -4.74 3.66
C PHE A 76 0.71 -4.58 2.89
N ALA A 77 1.80 -5.09 3.44
CA ALA A 77 3.07 -5.15 2.73
C ALA A 77 3.78 -6.49 2.93
N ASP A 78 4.68 -6.81 2.00
CA ASP A 78 5.49 -8.02 2.04
C ASP A 78 6.94 -7.74 2.46
N SER A 79 7.77 -8.76 2.35
CA SER A 79 9.19 -8.74 2.69
C SER A 79 10.04 -7.78 1.83
N THR A 80 9.52 -7.31 0.70
CA THR A 80 10.26 -6.39 -0.18
C THR A 80 10.26 -4.95 0.33
N VAL A 81 9.35 -4.61 1.25
CA VAL A 81 9.29 -3.30 1.89
C VAL A 81 10.25 -3.27 3.08
N GLN A 82 11.27 -2.40 2.98
CA GLN A 82 12.24 -2.15 4.05
C GLN A 82 11.71 -1.04 4.96
N LEU A 83 11.66 -1.31 6.27
CA LEU A 83 11.21 -0.35 7.27
C LEU A 83 12.41 0.39 7.86
N PRO A 84 12.29 1.70 8.17
CA PRO A 84 13.33 2.43 8.87
C PRO A 84 13.65 1.84 10.25
N GLU A 85 14.86 2.13 10.75
CA GLU A 85 15.30 1.67 12.06
C GLU A 85 14.34 2.10 13.18
N GLY A 86 14.05 1.19 14.11
CA GLY A 86 13.13 1.43 15.23
C GLY A 86 11.64 1.30 14.88
N VAL A 87 11.29 1.07 13.61
CA VAL A 87 9.90 0.79 13.21
C VAL A 87 9.62 -0.71 13.26
N SER A 88 8.72 -1.12 14.16
CA SER A 88 8.25 -2.51 14.22
C SER A 88 7.38 -2.85 13.02
N ARG A 89 7.67 -4.00 12.39
CA ARG A 89 6.82 -4.55 11.33
C ARG A 89 5.46 -4.98 11.91
N PRO A 90 4.33 -4.57 11.31
CA PRO A 90 3.01 -5.07 11.70
C PRO A 90 2.89 -6.59 11.52
N GLU A 91 2.14 -7.27 12.40
CA GLU A 91 1.99 -8.73 12.37
C GLU A 91 1.34 -9.25 11.09
N HIS A 92 0.42 -8.46 10.51
CA HIS A 92 -0.28 -8.84 9.29
C HIS A 92 0.55 -8.63 8.02
N TRP A 93 1.71 -7.97 8.11
CA TRP A 93 2.62 -7.89 6.96
C TRP A 93 3.28 -9.24 6.75
N HIS A 94 3.41 -9.64 5.48
CA HIS A 94 4.06 -10.91 5.19
C HIS A 94 5.54 -10.83 5.60
N PRO A 95 6.02 -11.72 6.50
CA PRO A 95 7.36 -11.62 7.06
C PRO A 95 8.47 -11.80 6.02
N CYS A 96 9.58 -11.10 6.22
CA CYS A 96 10.85 -11.50 5.63
C CYS A 96 11.34 -12.76 6.34
N ASN A 97 11.17 -13.94 5.78
CA ASN A 97 12.00 -15.08 6.17
C ASN A 97 13.05 -15.30 5.08
N ALA A 98 14.32 -15.22 5.47
CA ALA A 98 15.46 -15.57 4.62
C ALA A 98 15.45 -17.07 4.22
N ASP A 99 14.67 -17.88 4.95
CA ASP A 99 14.42 -19.30 4.69
C ASP A 99 13.08 -19.55 3.96
N ASP A 100 12.42 -18.50 3.43
CA ASP A 100 11.28 -18.69 2.52
C ASP A 100 11.81 -18.80 1.08
N PRO A 101 11.91 -20.02 0.50
CA PRO A 101 12.36 -20.22 -0.87
C PRO A 101 11.40 -19.59 -1.90
N GLU A 102 10.21 -19.17 -1.47
CA GLU A 102 9.21 -18.51 -2.29
C GLU A 102 9.12 -17.05 -1.89
N ARG A 103 10.04 -16.21 -2.41
CA ARG A 103 9.67 -14.81 -2.68
C ARG A 103 8.32 -14.91 -3.40
N LEU A 104 7.24 -14.50 -2.72
CA LEU A 104 5.90 -14.65 -3.28
C LEU A 104 5.93 -14.14 -4.71
N ASP A 105 5.52 -15.01 -5.63
CA ASP A 105 5.12 -14.53 -6.93
C ASP A 105 3.92 -13.59 -6.74
N TYR A 106 3.57 -12.89 -7.82
CA TYR A 106 2.51 -11.91 -7.74
C TYR A 106 1.18 -12.53 -7.24
N ASP A 107 0.92 -13.79 -7.60
CA ASP A 107 -0.31 -14.50 -7.26
C ASP A 107 -0.37 -14.89 -5.77
N GLY A 108 0.76 -15.35 -5.21
CA GLY A 108 0.89 -15.62 -3.79
C GLY A 108 0.74 -14.36 -2.94
N PHE A 109 1.29 -13.23 -3.40
CA PHE A 109 1.10 -11.92 -2.76
C PHE A 109 -0.36 -11.50 -2.79
N GLU A 110 -0.99 -11.54 -3.97
CA GLU A 110 -2.38 -11.13 -4.12
C GLU A 110 -3.30 -11.99 -3.25
N THR A 111 -3.10 -13.30 -3.20
CA THR A 111 -3.90 -14.22 -2.36
C THR A 111 -3.87 -13.80 -0.90
N ARG A 112 -2.68 -13.61 -0.32
CA ARG A 112 -2.56 -13.20 1.09
C ARG A 112 -3.13 -11.82 1.35
N TRP A 113 -2.95 -10.90 0.41
CA TRP A 113 -3.51 -9.56 0.49
C TRP A 113 -5.05 -9.60 0.52
N ARG A 114 -5.68 -10.40 -0.35
CA ARG A 114 -7.14 -10.60 -0.37
C ARG A 114 -7.64 -11.26 0.92
N ASP A 115 -6.94 -12.27 1.43
CA ASP A 115 -7.31 -12.91 2.68
C ASP A 115 -7.26 -11.93 3.86
N TRP A 116 -6.23 -11.08 3.91
CA TRP A 116 -6.17 -10.03 4.91
C TRP A 116 -7.28 -8.99 4.73
N GLN A 117 -7.59 -8.55 3.51
CA GLN A 117 -8.72 -7.65 3.24
C GLN A 117 -10.04 -8.22 3.77
N ARG A 118 -10.30 -9.51 3.56
CA ARG A 118 -11.47 -10.21 4.13
C ARG A 118 -11.46 -10.19 5.66
N SER A 119 -10.30 -10.43 6.27
CA SER A 119 -10.16 -10.43 7.75
C SER A 119 -10.48 -9.09 8.41
N ILE A 120 -10.32 -7.97 7.68
CA ILE A 120 -10.58 -6.61 8.19
C ILE A 120 -11.90 -5.99 7.70
N GLY A 121 -12.78 -6.78 7.07
CA GLY A 121 -14.06 -6.32 6.52
C GLY A 121 -13.91 -5.40 5.30
N GLN A 122 -12.91 -5.65 4.45
CA GLN A 122 -12.67 -4.91 3.21
C GLN A 122 -12.70 -5.84 1.99
N ASP A 123 -13.56 -6.87 2.01
CA ASP A 123 -13.68 -7.81 0.91
C ASP A 123 -14.08 -7.08 -0.39
N PRO A 124 -13.23 -7.05 -1.44
CA PRO A 124 -13.59 -6.43 -2.71
C PRO A 124 -14.72 -7.18 -3.43
N GLU A 125 -14.93 -8.46 -3.13
CA GLU A 125 -15.99 -9.29 -3.72
C GLU A 125 -17.33 -9.14 -2.97
N ASN A 126 -17.28 -8.66 -1.72
CA ASN A 126 -18.47 -8.39 -0.90
C ASN A 126 -18.31 -7.08 -0.10
N PRO A 127 -18.44 -5.92 -0.76
CA PRO A 127 -18.33 -4.63 -0.09
C PRO A 127 -19.54 -4.41 0.84
N GLU A 128 -19.28 -4.33 2.15
CA GLU A 128 -20.24 -3.82 3.15
C GLU A 128 -20.67 -2.37 2.86
#